data_AF-A0A0F7RWW1-F1
#
_entry.id   AF-A0A0F7RWW1-F1
#
_cell.length_a   1.000
_cell.length_b   1.000
_cell.length_c   1.000
_cell.angle_alpha   90.00
_cell.angle_beta   90.00
_cell.angle_gamma   90.00
#
_symmetry.space_group_name_H-M   'P 1'
#
loop_
_entity.id
_entity.type
_entity.pdbx_description
1 polymer ?
#
loop_
_entity_poly.entity_id
_entity_poly.type
_entity_poly.pdbx_seq_one_letter_code
_entity_poly.pdbx_strand_id
1 'polypeptide(L)'
;MAITRLRNKAQEGLLTGEKHAPAQEPFITTLLKWIFYAITLYWLCLLVPSFASVTEAVSTLWQPSMDAHCVSASGWRCRNARQHAERLLSRHPLIDGHVDVPVQARYRYGNKIDTIPFDQPVFANGSYPTLGHVDIPRLRAGKSGGFFWSAYVVCPNETTVGKNFEHAATDIAVRDTLEQLDVIKQMTDKYHHDFALVGSVDAARKAFKHGQMISFIGIEGAHSIGNSLFALRTYASLFSNTIPGP
;
A
#
# COMPACT_ATOMS: atom_id res chain seq x y z
N MET A 1 -29.35 -40.31 -26.44
CA MET A 1 -30.26 -39.93 -25.35
C MET A 1 -29.87 -38.53 -24.93
N ALA A 2 -30.53 -37.52 -25.49
CA ALA A 2 -30.17 -36.10 -25.37
C ALA A 2 -31.33 -35.37 -24.69
N ILE A 3 -31.08 -34.80 -23.51
CA ILE A 3 -32.01 -33.93 -22.80
C ILE A 3 -31.52 -32.50 -22.99
N THR A 4 -32.14 -31.80 -23.93
CA THR A 4 -31.90 -30.39 -24.20
C THR A 4 -32.60 -29.57 -23.12
N ARG A 5 -31.83 -28.87 -22.26
CA ARG A 5 -32.38 -27.90 -21.31
C ARG A 5 -33.05 -26.75 -22.08
N LEU A 6 -34.33 -26.53 -21.81
CA LEU A 6 -35.10 -25.40 -22.32
C LEU A 6 -34.51 -24.08 -21.77
N ARG A 7 -34.02 -23.22 -22.68
CA ARG A 7 -33.68 -21.83 -22.38
C ARG A 7 -34.95 -21.08 -21.99
N ASN A 8 -34.95 -20.53 -20.78
CA ASN A 8 -35.98 -19.61 -20.32
C ASN A 8 -35.80 -18.27 -21.05
N LYS A 9 -36.72 -17.96 -21.98
CA LYS A 9 -36.73 -16.72 -22.79
C LYS A 9 -37.14 -15.47 -21.99
N ALA A 10 -37.18 -15.52 -20.66
CA ALA A 10 -37.61 -14.40 -19.82
C ALA A 10 -36.52 -13.36 -19.50
N GLN A 11 -35.29 -13.51 -19.97
CA GLN A 11 -34.20 -12.54 -19.71
C GLN A 11 -33.74 -11.72 -20.94
N GLU A 12 -34.32 -11.94 -22.11
CA GLU A 12 -34.12 -11.07 -23.27
C GLU A 12 -35.28 -10.09 -23.34
N GLY A 13 -35.03 -8.83 -22.92
CA GLY A 13 -36.02 -7.76 -22.76
C GLY A 13 -36.79 -7.38 -24.04
N LEU A 14 -37.75 -8.21 -24.41
CA LEU A 14 -38.57 -8.09 -25.61
C LEU A 14 -40.07 -8.32 -25.33
N LEU A 15 -40.53 -7.87 -24.15
CA LEU A 15 -41.94 -7.65 -23.87
C LEU A 15 -42.13 -6.16 -23.58
N THR A 16 -42.87 -5.49 -24.46
CA THR A 16 -43.29 -4.09 -24.29
C THR A 16 -44.25 -4.02 -23.11
N GLY A 17 -43.71 -3.76 -21.91
CA GLY A 17 -44.50 -3.45 -20.73
C GLY A 17 -45.25 -2.13 -20.94
N GLU A 18 -46.56 -2.15 -20.68
CA GLU A 18 -47.39 -0.96 -20.65
C GLU A 18 -46.74 0.12 -19.76
N LYS A 19 -46.50 1.31 -20.32
CA LYS A 19 -46.08 2.47 -19.53
C LYS A 19 -47.26 2.94 -18.69
N HIS A 20 -47.35 2.48 -17.44
CA HIS A 20 -48.19 3.13 -16.45
C HIS A 20 -47.63 4.54 -16.17
N ALA A 21 -48.51 5.54 -16.26
CA ALA A 21 -48.21 6.90 -15.84
C ALA A 21 -47.80 6.91 -14.36
N PRO A 22 -46.80 7.70 -13.95
CA PRO A 22 -46.40 7.76 -12.55
C PRO A 22 -47.58 8.23 -11.71
N ALA A 23 -47.93 7.45 -10.69
CA ALA A 23 -48.96 7.83 -9.73
C ALA A 23 -48.56 9.17 -9.08
N GLN A 24 -49.44 10.18 -9.19
CA GLN A 24 -49.25 11.46 -8.51
C GLN A 24 -49.31 11.21 -7.00
N GLU A 25 -48.20 11.46 -6.30
CA GLU A 25 -48.21 11.42 -4.84
C GLU A 25 -49.15 12.50 -4.28
N PRO A 26 -49.99 12.15 -3.28
CA PRO A 26 -50.90 13.11 -2.67
C PRO A 26 -50.12 14.28 -2.06
N PHE A 27 -50.61 15.51 -2.25
CA PHE A 27 -49.94 16.75 -1.81
C PHE A 27 -49.45 16.71 -0.35
N ILE A 28 -50.19 16.03 0.53
CA ILE A 28 -49.88 15.87 1.95
C ILE A 28 -48.59 15.05 2.17
N THR A 29 -48.32 13.99 1.38
CA THR A 29 -47.10 13.19 1.53
C THR A 29 -45.87 13.97 1.06
N THR A 30 -46.03 14.75 -0.02
CA THR A 30 -44.98 15.65 -0.50
C THR A 30 -44.68 16.74 0.53
N LEU A 31 -45.71 17.37 1.11
CA LEU A 31 -45.54 18.40 2.13
C LEU A 31 -44.87 17.86 3.40
N LEU A 32 -45.26 16.68 3.88
CA LEU A 32 -44.64 16.03 5.04
C LEU A 32 -43.18 15.66 4.79
N LYS A 33 -42.83 15.21 3.58
CA LYS A 33 -41.43 14.98 3.19
C LYS A 33 -40.61 16.27 3.23
N TRP A 34 -41.13 17.38 2.72
CA TRP A 34 -40.45 18.68 2.78
C TRP A 34 -40.29 19.21 4.20
N ILE A 35 -41.30 19.03 5.06
CA ILE A 35 -41.20 19.39 6.49
C ILE A 35 -40.14 18.52 7.17
N PHE A 36 -40.12 17.22 6.91
CA PHE A 36 -39.10 16.32 7.45
C PHE A 36 -37.71 16.71 6.97
N TYR A 37 -37.53 16.99 5.67
CA TYR A 37 -36.27 17.48 5.13
C TYR A 37 -35.84 18.80 5.78
N ALA A 38 -36.74 19.77 5.91
CA ALA A 38 -36.46 21.05 6.54
C ALA A 38 -36.05 20.90 8.02
N ILE A 39 -36.73 20.04 8.77
CA ILE A 39 -36.39 19.73 10.17
C ILE A 39 -35.03 19.04 10.24
N THR A 40 -34.76 18.04 9.38
CA THR A 40 -33.45 17.36 9.36
C THR A 40 -32.31 18.30 8.96
N LEU A 41 -32.53 19.22 8.01
CA LEU A 41 -31.55 20.25 7.62
C LEU A 41 -31.32 21.25 8.76
N TYR A 42 -32.38 21.65 9.46
CA TYR A 42 -32.28 22.54 10.61
C TYR A 42 -31.48 21.89 11.75
N TRP A 43 -31.75 20.63 12.07
CA TRP A 43 -30.97 19.88 13.06
C TRP A 43 -29.53 19.62 12.60
N LEU A 44 -29.28 19.38 11.31
CA LEU A 44 -27.93 19.28 10.77
C LEU A 44 -27.17 20.60 10.96
N CYS A 45 -27.80 21.73 10.63
CA CYS A 45 -27.22 23.06 10.82
C CYS A 45 -26.95 23.39 12.30
N LEU A 46 -27.78 22.91 13.23
CA LEU A 46 -27.56 23.07 14.67
C LEU A 46 -26.50 22.10 15.25
N LEU A 47 -26.25 20.97 14.59
CA LEU A 47 -25.25 19.97 14.96
C LEU A 47 -23.88 20.20 14.29
N VAL A 48 -23.76 21.16 13.36
CA VAL A 48 -22.44 21.65 12.94
C VAL A 48 -21.86 22.40 14.13
N PRO A 49 -20.80 21.89 14.79
CA PRO A 49 -20.09 22.69 15.77
C PRO A 49 -19.66 23.97 15.06
N SER A 50 -19.85 25.12 15.71
CA SER A 50 -19.35 26.40 15.21
C SER A 50 -17.82 26.38 15.22
N PHE A 51 -17.22 25.65 14.27
CA PHE A 51 -15.81 25.67 14.00
C PHE A 51 -15.51 27.02 13.37
N ALA A 52 -14.57 27.77 13.96
CA ALA A 52 -14.22 29.09 13.47
C ALA A 52 -13.60 29.02 12.05
N SER A 53 -13.17 27.83 11.62
CA SER A 53 -12.74 27.54 10.26
C SER A 53 -12.75 26.03 9.94
N VAL A 54 -12.74 25.71 8.64
CA VAL A 54 -12.53 24.34 8.13
C VAL A 54 -11.22 23.73 8.64
N THR A 55 -10.20 24.55 8.91
CA THR A 55 -8.91 24.08 9.43
C THR A 55 -9.01 23.53 10.87
N GLU A 56 -9.94 24.05 11.67
CA GLU A 56 -10.21 23.59 13.04
C GLU A 56 -11.02 22.29 13.08
N ALA A 57 -11.97 22.14 12.15
CA ALA A 57 -12.72 20.90 11.96
C ALA A 57 -11.81 19.76 11.46
N VAL A 58 -10.86 20.08 10.57
CA VAL A 58 -9.89 19.10 10.06
C VAL A 58 -8.85 18.72 11.12
N SER A 59 -8.41 19.65 11.97
CA SER A 59 -7.42 19.38 13.02
C SER A 59 -7.94 18.51 14.17
N THR A 60 -9.26 18.48 14.38
CA THR A 60 -9.91 17.63 15.40
C THR A 60 -10.22 16.21 14.90
N LEU A 61 -10.38 16.04 13.59
CA LEU A 61 -10.54 14.73 12.93
C LEU A 61 -9.21 14.05 12.61
N TRP A 62 -8.15 14.84 12.39
CA TRP A 62 -6.79 14.31 12.32
C TRP A 62 -6.31 13.94 13.72
N GLN A 63 -5.63 12.79 13.84
CA GLN A 63 -4.85 12.49 15.04
C GLN A 63 -4.08 13.77 15.41
N PRO A 64 -4.20 14.26 16.66
CA PRO A 64 -3.41 15.40 17.06
C PRO A 64 -1.96 15.08 16.71
N SER A 65 -1.23 16.06 16.15
CA SER A 65 0.23 15.97 16.08
C SER A 65 0.72 15.38 17.41
N MET A 66 1.78 14.56 17.41
CA MET A 66 2.40 14.12 18.67
C MET A 66 2.64 15.29 19.65
N ASP A 67 2.73 16.51 19.12
CA ASP A 67 2.79 17.77 19.86
C ASP A 67 1.54 18.07 20.72
N ALA A 68 0.33 17.63 20.35
CA ALA A 68 -0.89 17.90 21.13
C ALA A 68 -1.06 17.01 22.37
N HIS A 69 -0.30 15.90 22.48
CA HIS A 69 -0.17 15.16 23.73
C HIS A 69 0.82 15.80 24.71
N CYS A 70 1.51 16.87 24.31
CA CYS A 70 2.35 17.66 25.20
C CYS A 70 1.54 18.76 25.90
N VAL A 71 0.61 18.35 26.79
CA VAL A 71 -0.28 19.25 27.55
C VAL A 71 0.49 20.06 28.63
N SER A 72 1.76 19.72 28.88
CA SER A 72 2.63 20.46 29.80
C SER A 72 4.06 20.54 29.27
N ALA A 73 4.55 21.76 29.05
CA ALA A 73 5.94 22.08 28.69
C ALA A 73 6.99 21.64 29.75
N SER A 74 6.57 21.08 30.89
CA SER A 74 7.47 20.71 31.99
C SER A 74 8.30 19.45 31.72
N GLY A 75 7.83 18.52 30.88
CA GLY A 75 8.58 17.30 30.53
C GLY A 75 9.68 17.55 29.49
N TRP A 76 10.93 17.18 29.77
CA TRP A 76 12.07 17.33 28.84
C TRP A 76 11.82 16.66 27.46
N ARG A 77 10.96 15.63 27.39
CA ARG A 77 10.54 14.95 26.14
C ARG A 77 9.74 15.85 25.19
N CYS A 78 9.02 16.85 25.71
CA CYS A 78 8.13 17.71 24.94
C CYS A 78 8.76 19.02 24.46
N ARG A 79 9.90 19.44 25.03
CA ARG A 79 10.55 20.71 24.65
C ARG A 79 11.25 20.65 23.29
N ASN A 80 11.57 19.45 22.81
CA ASN A 80 12.17 19.23 21.50
C ASN A 80 11.83 17.83 20.97
N ALA A 81 10.57 17.64 20.55
CA ALA A 81 10.04 16.35 20.09
C ALA A 81 10.86 15.75 18.94
N ARG A 82 11.34 16.58 18.00
CA ARG A 82 12.24 16.14 16.92
C ARG A 82 13.54 15.57 17.47
N GLN A 83 14.24 16.29 18.34
CA GLN A 83 15.50 15.80 18.92
C GLN A 83 15.26 14.53 19.77
N HIS A 84 14.11 14.43 20.44
CA HIS A 84 13.73 13.23 21.15
C HIS A 84 13.55 12.03 20.20
N ALA A 85 12.81 12.21 19.11
CA ALA A 85 12.61 11.19 18.08
C ALA A 85 13.94 10.77 17.43
N GLU A 86 14.80 11.71 17.05
CA GLU A 86 16.12 11.43 16.48
C GLU A 86 17.00 10.62 17.45
N ARG A 87 16.96 10.93 18.76
CA ARG A 87 17.67 10.18 19.80
C ARG A 87 17.09 8.78 20.03
N LEU A 88 15.78 8.63 19.90
CA LEU A 88 15.12 7.33 20.02
C LEU A 88 15.49 6.45 18.82
N LEU A 89 15.32 6.97 17.60
CA LEU A 89 15.58 6.25 16.36
C LEU A 89 17.06 5.95 16.13
N SER A 90 17.99 6.73 16.72
CA SER A 90 19.42 6.39 16.67
C SER A 90 19.78 5.12 17.46
N ARG A 91 18.92 4.70 18.40
CA ARG A 91 19.08 3.46 19.18
C ARG A 91 18.10 2.36 18.78
N HIS A 92 16.95 2.77 18.26
CA HIS A 92 15.86 1.90 17.82
C HIS A 92 15.42 2.31 16.41
N PRO A 93 16.23 1.99 15.38
CA PRO A 93 15.91 2.35 14.01
C PRO A 93 14.55 1.81 13.56
N LEU A 94 13.84 2.59 12.74
CA LEU A 94 12.52 2.23 12.24
C LEU A 94 12.61 1.06 11.24
N ILE A 95 11.70 0.09 11.35
CA ILE A 95 11.53 -0.96 10.34
C ILE A 95 10.21 -0.70 9.63
N ASP A 96 10.25 -0.38 8.34
CA ASP A 96 9.03 -0.18 7.54
C ASP A 96 8.51 -1.53 7.01
N GLY A 97 7.20 -1.73 7.05
CA GLY A 97 6.55 -2.97 6.65
C GLY A 97 6.30 -3.11 5.16
N HIS A 98 6.47 -2.05 4.35
CA HIS A 98 6.07 -2.09 2.95
C HIS A 98 6.67 -0.93 2.13
N VAL A 99 7.61 -1.22 1.22
CA VAL A 99 8.26 -0.20 0.38
C VAL A 99 8.34 -0.62 -1.09
N ASP A 100 7.70 0.18 -1.95
CA ASP A 100 7.54 -0.05 -3.40
C ASP A 100 8.70 0.45 -4.29
N VAL A 101 9.95 0.37 -3.82
CA VAL A 101 11.11 0.70 -4.68
C VAL A 101 11.18 -0.19 -5.93
N PRO A 102 10.89 -1.51 -5.89
CA PRO A 102 10.89 -2.35 -7.09
C PRO A 102 9.87 -1.91 -8.14
N VAL A 103 8.73 -1.35 -7.71
CA VAL A 103 7.71 -0.77 -8.60
C VAL A 103 8.26 0.44 -9.34
N GLN A 104 8.98 1.31 -8.63
CA GLN A 104 9.64 2.46 -9.26
C GLN A 104 10.72 2.01 -10.26
N ALA A 105 11.52 1.00 -9.91
CA ALA A 105 12.52 0.42 -10.81
C ALA A 105 11.87 -0.07 -12.12
N ARG A 106 10.74 -0.78 -12.03
CA ARG A 106 10.00 -1.26 -13.21
C ARG A 106 9.47 -0.12 -14.06
N TYR A 107 8.65 0.75 -13.49
CA TYR A 107 7.89 1.71 -14.29
C TYR A 107 8.70 2.92 -14.76
N ARG A 108 9.75 3.32 -14.03
CA ARG A 108 10.54 4.52 -14.37
C ARG A 108 11.86 4.19 -15.04
N TYR A 109 12.44 3.03 -14.74
CA TYR A 109 13.79 2.68 -15.16
C TYR A 109 13.85 1.40 -16.00
N GLY A 110 12.71 0.74 -16.23
CA GLY A 110 12.65 -0.52 -17.00
C GLY A 110 13.52 -1.61 -16.39
N ASN A 111 13.57 -1.68 -15.05
CA ASN A 111 14.41 -2.59 -14.26
C ASN A 111 15.93 -2.45 -14.49
N LYS A 112 16.39 -1.36 -15.11
CA LYS A 112 17.82 -1.08 -15.27
C LYS A 112 18.40 -0.47 -14.00
N ILE A 113 18.84 -1.32 -13.07
CA ILE A 113 19.30 -0.92 -11.73
C ILE A 113 20.42 0.14 -11.77
N ASP A 114 21.26 0.12 -12.80
CA ASP A 114 22.36 1.08 -12.96
C ASP A 114 21.96 2.50 -13.30
N THR A 115 20.72 2.71 -13.75
CA THR A 115 20.22 4.04 -14.08
C THR A 115 19.43 4.68 -12.94
N ILE A 116 19.21 3.96 -11.84
CA ILE A 116 18.50 4.45 -10.66
C ILE A 116 19.51 5.20 -9.78
N PRO A 117 19.34 6.51 -9.53
CA PRO A 117 20.26 7.30 -8.72
C PRO A 117 20.03 7.09 -7.21
N PHE A 118 19.89 5.84 -6.77
CA PHE A 118 19.40 5.45 -5.45
C PHE A 118 20.36 5.76 -4.29
N ASP A 119 21.64 5.97 -4.59
CA ASP A 119 22.70 6.33 -3.66
C ASP A 119 23.22 7.77 -3.85
N GLN A 120 22.66 8.49 -4.82
CA GLN A 120 23.16 9.80 -5.18
C GLN A 120 22.79 10.85 -4.13
N PRO A 121 23.74 11.74 -3.74
CA PRO A 121 23.49 12.71 -2.69
C PRO A 121 22.39 13.71 -3.08
N VAL A 122 21.78 14.32 -2.05
CA VAL A 122 20.85 15.43 -2.22
C VAL A 122 21.53 16.57 -2.98
N PHE A 123 20.82 17.18 -3.92
CA PHE A 123 21.34 18.33 -4.66
C PHE A 123 21.49 19.55 -3.75
N ALA A 124 22.32 20.52 -4.15
CA ALA A 124 22.56 21.75 -3.39
C ALA A 124 21.29 22.59 -3.16
N ASN A 125 20.27 22.45 -4.02
CA ASN A 125 18.97 23.11 -3.88
C ASN A 125 17.99 22.35 -2.94
N GLY A 126 18.43 21.26 -2.31
CA GLY A 126 17.60 20.43 -1.42
C GLY A 126 16.69 19.41 -2.12
N SER A 127 16.70 19.34 -3.45
CA SER A 127 15.96 18.32 -4.20
C SER A 127 16.72 16.99 -4.28
N TYR A 128 15.99 15.89 -4.49
CA TYR A 128 16.56 14.54 -4.58
C TYR A 128 16.66 14.07 -6.03
N PRO A 129 17.75 13.38 -6.41
CA PRO A 129 17.92 12.82 -7.76
C PRO A 129 16.99 11.62 -8.01
N THR A 130 16.69 10.85 -6.97
CA THR A 130 15.79 9.68 -7.09
C THR A 130 14.34 10.13 -7.17
N LEU A 131 13.65 9.69 -8.21
CA LEU A 131 12.21 9.84 -8.35
C LEU A 131 11.49 8.92 -7.35
N GLY A 132 10.59 9.49 -6.55
CA GLY A 132 9.85 8.77 -5.51
C GLY A 132 10.23 9.21 -4.10
N HIS A 133 9.89 8.40 -3.09
CA HIS A 133 10.01 8.77 -1.67
C HIS A 133 11.22 8.18 -0.95
N VAL A 134 11.89 7.19 -1.55
CA VAL A 134 12.92 6.38 -0.90
C VAL A 134 14.20 6.37 -1.72
N ASP A 135 15.31 6.66 -1.06
CA ASP A 135 16.69 6.47 -1.52
C ASP A 135 17.60 6.32 -0.28
N ILE A 136 18.85 5.88 -0.49
CA ILE A 136 19.80 5.62 0.60
C ILE A 136 20.04 6.88 1.45
N PRO A 137 20.29 8.08 0.89
CA PRO A 137 20.47 9.29 1.70
C PRO A 137 19.26 9.59 2.60
N ARG A 138 18.03 9.50 2.09
CA ARG A 138 16.82 9.72 2.90
C ARG A 138 16.66 8.66 3.98
N LEU A 139 16.93 7.39 3.68
CA LEU A 139 16.86 6.31 4.66
C LEU A 139 17.85 6.52 5.81
N ARG A 140 19.09 6.91 5.49
CA ARG A 140 20.12 7.20 6.50
C ARG A 140 19.78 8.44 7.33
N ALA A 141 19.30 9.50 6.70
CA ALA A 141 18.87 10.73 7.39
C ALA A 141 17.67 10.45 8.32
N GLY A 142 16.71 9.65 7.86
CA GLY A 142 15.51 9.25 8.60
C GLY A 142 15.73 8.18 9.68
N LYS A 143 16.98 7.73 9.88
CA LYS A 143 17.32 6.65 10.85
C LYS A 143 16.54 5.36 10.58
N SER A 144 16.37 5.03 9.29
CA SER A 144 15.79 3.76 8.90
C SER A 144 16.71 2.62 9.31
N GLY A 145 16.10 1.62 9.93
CA GLY A 145 16.71 0.33 10.16
C GLY A 145 16.61 -0.60 8.96
N GLY A 146 15.84 -0.24 7.95
CA GLY A 146 15.51 -1.10 6.82
C GLY A 146 14.01 -1.35 6.72
N PHE A 147 13.63 -2.26 5.83
CA PHE A 147 12.23 -2.42 5.43
C PHE A 147 11.96 -3.71 4.67
N PHE A 148 10.67 -3.97 4.43
CA PHE A 148 10.21 -5.00 3.49
C PHE A 148 10.09 -4.40 2.08
N TRP A 149 10.89 -4.92 1.16
CA TRP A 149 10.76 -4.63 -0.26
C TRP A 149 9.45 -5.27 -0.78
N SER A 150 8.56 -4.45 -1.33
CA SER A 150 7.34 -4.96 -1.97
C SER A 150 7.65 -5.48 -3.37
N ALA A 151 7.52 -6.79 -3.56
CA ALA A 151 7.46 -7.42 -4.87
C ALA A 151 6.01 -7.39 -5.37
N TYR A 152 5.53 -6.19 -5.68
CA TYR A 152 4.20 -5.94 -6.23
C TYR A 152 4.13 -6.24 -7.72
N VAL A 153 3.02 -6.85 -8.14
CA VAL A 153 2.61 -6.99 -9.54
C VAL A 153 1.15 -6.61 -9.69
N VAL A 154 0.79 -6.08 -10.86
CA VAL A 154 -0.56 -5.57 -11.14
C VAL A 154 -1.60 -6.69 -10.99
N CYS A 155 -2.76 -6.36 -10.43
CA CYS A 155 -3.89 -7.28 -10.36
C CYS A 155 -4.32 -7.70 -11.78
N PRO A 156 -4.52 -8.99 -12.05
CA PRO A 156 -4.97 -9.44 -13.34
C PRO A 156 -6.42 -9.03 -13.61
N ASN A 157 -6.78 -8.97 -14.89
CA ASN A 157 -8.16 -8.71 -15.28
C ASN A 157 -9.02 -9.98 -15.08
N GLU A 158 -10.22 -9.83 -14.50
CA GLU A 158 -11.19 -10.92 -14.35
C GLU A 158 -11.51 -11.66 -15.65
N THR A 159 -11.44 -10.98 -16.80
CA THR A 159 -11.64 -11.61 -18.12
C THR A 159 -10.53 -12.59 -18.49
N THR A 160 -9.33 -12.41 -17.91
CA THR A 160 -8.16 -13.25 -18.14
C THR A 160 -8.14 -14.43 -17.17
N VAL A 161 -8.33 -14.18 -15.88
CA VAL A 161 -8.18 -15.21 -14.84
C VAL A 161 -9.48 -15.87 -14.39
N GLY A 162 -10.62 -15.37 -14.83
CA GLY A 162 -11.93 -15.79 -14.33
C GLY A 162 -12.27 -15.19 -12.97
N LYS A 163 -13.55 -15.15 -12.63
CA LYS A 163 -14.04 -14.52 -11.38
C LYS A 163 -13.56 -15.21 -10.12
N ASN A 164 -13.29 -16.52 -10.20
CA ASN A 164 -12.75 -17.30 -9.09
C ASN A 164 -11.32 -17.78 -9.37
N PHE A 165 -10.58 -17.07 -10.22
CA PHE A 165 -9.18 -17.40 -10.52
C PHE A 165 -9.00 -18.76 -11.23
N GLU A 166 -10.03 -19.24 -11.92
CA GLU A 166 -10.04 -20.54 -12.61
C GLU A 166 -8.98 -20.66 -13.71
N HIS A 167 -8.56 -19.52 -14.26
CA HIS A 167 -7.57 -19.42 -15.34
C HIS A 167 -6.30 -18.69 -14.88
N ALA A 168 -5.95 -18.77 -13.59
CA ALA A 168 -4.75 -18.14 -13.03
C ALA A 168 -3.45 -18.40 -13.84
N ALA A 169 -3.33 -19.58 -14.45
CA ALA A 169 -2.16 -19.96 -15.24
C ALA A 169 -2.00 -19.20 -16.56
N THR A 170 -3.03 -18.49 -17.05
CA THR A 170 -2.95 -17.70 -18.28
C THR A 170 -2.44 -16.29 -18.03
N ASP A 171 -2.27 -15.90 -16.77
CA ASP A 171 -1.78 -14.58 -16.38
C ASP A 171 -0.25 -14.56 -16.23
N ILE A 172 0.33 -13.36 -16.39
CA ILE A 172 1.78 -13.15 -16.33
C ILE A 172 2.31 -12.87 -14.91
N ALA A 173 1.44 -12.83 -13.88
CA ALA A 173 1.82 -12.46 -12.52
C ALA A 173 3.00 -13.27 -11.96
N VAL A 174 3.09 -14.58 -12.24
CA VAL A 174 4.21 -15.42 -11.79
C VAL A 174 5.54 -14.95 -12.39
N ARG A 175 5.57 -14.68 -13.70
CA ARG A 175 6.75 -14.12 -14.37
C ARG A 175 7.11 -12.76 -13.77
N ASP A 176 6.12 -11.87 -13.66
CA ASP A 176 6.35 -10.51 -13.17
C ASP A 176 6.83 -10.50 -11.73
N THR A 177 6.38 -11.46 -10.91
CA THR A 177 6.84 -11.61 -9.53
C THR A 177 8.31 -11.99 -9.51
N LEU A 178 8.72 -12.98 -10.32
CA LEU A 178 10.12 -13.37 -10.45
C LEU A 178 11.01 -12.20 -10.90
N GLU A 179 10.55 -11.37 -11.83
CA GLU A 179 11.28 -10.16 -12.24
C GLU A 179 11.42 -9.12 -11.11
N GLN A 180 10.38 -8.92 -10.29
CA GLN A 180 10.50 -8.01 -9.14
C GLN A 180 11.41 -8.57 -8.05
N LEU A 181 11.39 -9.88 -7.83
CA LEU A 181 12.30 -10.57 -6.91
C LEU A 181 13.75 -10.43 -7.40
N ASP A 182 13.98 -10.53 -8.72
CA ASP A 182 15.28 -10.30 -9.33
C ASP A 182 15.75 -8.84 -9.17
N VAL A 183 14.86 -7.86 -9.40
CA VAL A 183 15.15 -6.44 -9.12
C VAL A 183 15.59 -6.24 -7.67
N ILE A 184 14.88 -6.83 -6.71
CA ILE A 184 15.25 -6.74 -5.29
C ILE A 184 16.63 -7.35 -5.07
N LYS A 185 16.90 -8.52 -5.63
CA LYS A 185 18.21 -9.19 -5.52
C LYS A 185 19.33 -8.29 -6.06
N GLN A 186 19.18 -7.80 -7.29
CA GLN A 186 20.16 -6.92 -7.93
C GLN A 186 20.39 -5.63 -7.13
N MET A 187 19.32 -5.00 -6.62
CA MET A 187 19.42 -3.83 -5.75
C MET A 187 20.20 -4.14 -4.47
N THR A 188 19.89 -5.25 -3.79
CA THR A 188 20.58 -5.63 -2.55
C THR A 188 22.03 -6.05 -2.78
N ASP A 189 22.36 -6.64 -3.94
CA ASP A 189 23.74 -6.98 -4.29
C ASP A 189 24.56 -5.74 -4.61
N LYS A 190 24.00 -4.82 -5.40
CA LYS A 190 24.66 -3.56 -5.75
C LYS A 190 24.94 -2.72 -4.51
N TYR A 191 23.95 -2.62 -3.61
CA TYR A 191 24.02 -1.82 -2.40
C TYR A 191 24.27 -2.67 -1.14
N HIS A 192 25.06 -3.75 -1.25
CA HIS A 192 25.30 -4.69 -0.15
C HIS A 192 26.04 -4.07 1.05
N HIS A 193 26.75 -2.96 0.87
CA HIS A 193 27.32 -2.21 1.99
C HIS A 193 26.25 -1.50 2.82
N ASP A 194 25.14 -1.11 2.19
CA ASP A 194 24.03 -0.41 2.84
C ASP A 194 22.95 -1.36 3.33
N PHE A 195 22.64 -2.40 2.55
CA PHE A 195 21.54 -3.32 2.81
C PHE A 195 22.04 -4.74 3.08
N ALA A 196 21.31 -5.44 3.94
CA ALA A 196 21.47 -6.87 4.16
C ALA A 196 20.14 -7.58 3.89
N LEU A 197 20.07 -8.36 2.81
CA LEU A 197 18.95 -9.26 2.56
C LEU A 197 18.93 -10.36 3.64
N VAL A 198 17.85 -10.42 4.41
CA VAL A 198 17.75 -11.29 5.60
C VAL A 198 16.49 -12.15 5.55
N GLY A 199 16.65 -13.42 5.91
CA GLY A 199 15.55 -14.39 6.03
C GLY A 199 15.22 -14.77 7.48
N SER A 200 15.87 -14.17 8.48
CA SER A 200 15.65 -14.49 9.89
C SER A 200 15.92 -13.29 10.81
N VAL A 201 15.32 -13.34 12.00
CA VAL A 201 15.52 -12.32 13.04
C VAL A 201 16.98 -12.26 13.49
N ASP A 202 17.68 -13.40 13.56
CA ASP A 202 19.09 -13.43 13.96
C ASP A 202 19.99 -12.78 12.91
N ALA A 203 19.73 -13.03 11.62
CA ALA A 203 20.44 -12.36 10.53
C ALA A 203 20.17 -10.85 10.55
N ALA A 204 18.91 -10.44 10.76
CA ALA A 204 18.53 -9.04 10.91
C ALA A 204 19.29 -8.35 12.07
N ARG A 205 19.34 -8.98 13.25
CA ARG A 205 20.10 -8.48 14.41
C ARG A 205 21.60 -8.36 14.12
N LYS A 206 22.19 -9.27 13.35
CA LYS A 206 23.61 -9.19 12.94
C LYS A 206 23.84 -8.02 11.97
N ALA A 207 23.02 -7.90 10.93
CA ALA A 207 23.08 -6.78 9.98
C ALA A 207 22.99 -5.42 10.69
N PHE A 208 22.06 -5.29 11.64
CA PHE A 208 21.94 -4.08 12.46
C PHE A 208 23.22 -3.73 13.20
N LYS A 209 23.90 -4.71 13.81
CA LYS A 209 25.17 -4.49 14.51
C LYS A 209 26.30 -4.04 13.57
N HIS A 210 26.22 -4.42 12.29
CA HIS A 210 27.17 -3.99 11.26
C HIS A 210 26.78 -2.65 10.60
N GLY A 211 25.71 -1.99 11.06
CA GLY A 211 25.26 -0.70 10.51
C GLY A 211 24.54 -0.81 9.17
N GLN A 212 24.19 -2.02 8.74
CA GLN A 212 23.39 -2.25 7.53
C GLN A 212 21.89 -2.09 7.84
N MET A 213 21.16 -1.63 6.84
CA MET A 213 19.70 -1.65 6.83
C MET A 213 19.22 -3.06 6.46
N ILE A 214 18.28 -3.59 7.24
CA ILE A 214 17.70 -4.90 6.96
C ILE A 214 16.79 -4.83 5.74
N SER A 215 16.84 -5.88 4.93
CA SER A 215 16.03 -6.04 3.73
C SER A 215 15.26 -7.34 3.85
N PHE A 216 13.96 -7.25 4.08
CA PHE A 216 13.04 -8.39 3.96
C PHE A 216 12.29 -8.30 2.64
N ILE A 217 11.73 -9.41 2.16
CA ILE A 217 10.91 -9.40 0.93
C ILE A 217 9.47 -9.73 1.32
N GLY A 218 8.53 -8.90 0.86
CA GLY A 218 7.11 -9.19 0.87
C GLY A 218 6.59 -9.29 -0.56
N ILE A 219 5.94 -10.41 -0.90
CA ILE A 219 5.22 -10.53 -2.18
C ILE A 219 3.83 -9.95 -1.98
N GLU A 220 3.51 -8.88 -2.71
CA GLU A 220 2.24 -8.19 -2.60
C GLU A 220 1.26 -8.71 -3.65
N GLY A 221 0.23 -9.40 -3.16
CA GLY A 221 -0.83 -9.98 -4.00
C GLY A 221 -0.70 -11.48 -4.16
N ALA A 222 -1.74 -12.22 -3.78
CA ALA A 222 -1.75 -13.68 -3.84
C ALA A 222 -1.78 -14.21 -5.28
N HIS A 223 -2.20 -13.41 -6.26
CA HIS A 223 -2.16 -13.75 -7.68
C HIS A 223 -0.75 -14.07 -8.19
N SER A 224 0.28 -13.55 -7.50
CA SER A 224 1.70 -13.80 -7.75
C SER A 224 2.11 -15.28 -7.74
N ILE A 225 1.33 -16.18 -7.12
CA ILE A 225 1.61 -17.62 -7.12
C ILE A 225 0.92 -18.37 -8.27
N GLY A 226 0.02 -17.74 -9.03
CA GLY A 226 -0.67 -18.36 -10.18
C GLY A 226 -1.42 -19.65 -9.82
N ASN A 227 -2.03 -19.72 -8.63
CA ASN A 227 -2.63 -20.95 -8.06
C ASN A 227 -1.67 -22.15 -7.99
N SER A 228 -0.36 -21.91 -7.87
CA SER A 228 0.66 -22.96 -7.75
C SER A 228 1.30 -22.96 -6.36
N LEU A 229 1.08 -24.03 -5.60
CA LEU A 229 1.79 -24.27 -4.34
C LEU A 229 3.30 -24.49 -4.55
N PHE A 230 3.69 -24.93 -5.75
CA PHE A 230 5.10 -25.04 -6.11
C PHE A 230 5.73 -23.65 -6.20
N ALA A 231 5.08 -22.69 -6.88
CA ALA A 231 5.55 -21.31 -6.95
C ALA A 231 5.73 -20.69 -5.56
N LEU A 232 4.77 -20.90 -4.66
CA LEU A 232 4.87 -20.45 -3.26
C LEU A 232 6.13 -20.98 -2.56
N ARG A 233 6.41 -22.29 -2.66
CA ARG A 233 7.60 -22.90 -2.05
C ARG A 233 8.90 -22.43 -2.72
N THR A 234 8.89 -22.30 -4.04
CA THR A 234 10.03 -21.75 -4.79
C THR A 234 10.38 -20.36 -4.29
N TYR A 235 9.41 -19.44 -4.21
CA TYR A 235 9.65 -18.09 -3.71
C TYR A 235 10.22 -18.08 -2.30
N ALA A 236 9.68 -18.92 -1.41
CA ALA A 236 10.19 -19.05 -0.04
C ALA A 236 11.66 -19.55 0.01
N SER A 237 12.08 -20.38 -0.94
CA SER A 237 13.46 -20.89 -1.02
C SER A 237 14.47 -19.94 -1.67
N LEU A 238 14.05 -19.05 -2.57
CA LEU A 238 14.97 -18.23 -3.39
C LEU A 238 15.95 -17.38 -2.56
N PHE A 239 15.52 -16.93 -1.37
CA PHE A 239 16.29 -16.04 -0.50
C PHE A 239 16.53 -16.62 0.88
N SER A 240 16.39 -17.95 1.01
CA SER A 240 16.59 -18.67 2.25
C SER A 240 17.59 -19.79 2.08
N ASN A 241 18.65 -19.77 2.90
CA ASN A 241 19.60 -20.87 2.96
C ASN A 241 19.12 -22.02 3.85
N THR A 242 17.96 -21.87 4.51
CA THR A 242 17.42 -22.84 5.47
C THR A 242 16.16 -23.52 4.98
N ILE A 243 15.52 -23.02 3.92
CA ILE A 243 14.37 -23.65 3.28
C ILE A 243 14.92 -24.39 2.07
N PRO A 244 14.88 -25.74 2.06
CA PRO A 244 15.27 -26.51 0.89
C PRO A 244 14.48 -26.05 -0.33
N GLY A 245 15.19 -25.87 -1.45
CA GLY A 245 14.54 -25.66 -2.74
C GLY A 245 13.63 -26.85 -3.09
N PRO A 246 12.62 -26.64 -3.93
CA PRO A 246 11.82 -27.72 -4.46
C PRO A 246 12.61 -28.70 -5.35
#